data_AF-A0AAW7BCG5-F1
#
_entry.id   AF-A0AAW7BCG5-F1
#
_cell.length_a   1.000
_cell.length_b   1.000
_cell.length_c   1.000
_cell.angle_alpha   90.00
_cell.angle_beta   90.00
_cell.angle_gamma   90.00
#
_symmetry.space_group_name_H-M   'P 1'
#
loop_
_entity.id
_entity.type
_entity.pdbx_description
1 polymer ?
#
loop_
_entity_poly.entity_id
_entity_poly.type
_entity_poly.pdbx_seq_one_letter_code
_entity_poly.pdbx_strand_id
1 'polypeptide(L)'
;GMMRKSKFVYDGSGDGYRCPEGQLLPYAATDRTGYRHYRSDPAICRDCPLLASCTTNAKAQRTITRHVWADARERTDAHRLTPWGKAIYKRRKETVERSFADAKQLHGHRYARFRGLIKVRWQ
;
A
#
# COMPACT_ATOMS: atom_id res chain seq x y z
N GLY A 1 23.34 5.31 0.82
CA GLY A 1 22.11 5.57 1.60
C GLY A 1 20.90 4.95 0.93
N MET A 2 19.76 4.93 1.63
CA MET A 2 18.49 4.45 1.06
C MET A 2 17.44 5.56 1.16
N MET A 3 17.24 6.27 0.05
CA MET A 3 16.22 7.32 -0.03
C MET A 3 14.81 6.76 0.26
N ARG A 4 13.95 7.56 0.89
CA ARG A 4 12.58 7.12 1.22
C ARG A 4 11.69 7.06 -0.03
N LYS A 5 10.75 6.10 -0.07
CA LYS A 5 9.76 5.97 -1.16
C LYS A 5 8.96 7.26 -1.39
N SER A 6 8.70 8.05 -0.35
CA SER A 6 7.96 9.32 -0.45
C SER A 6 8.62 10.38 -1.33
N LYS A 7 9.90 10.23 -1.67
CA LYS A 7 10.60 11.09 -2.64
C LYS A 7 10.35 10.69 -4.09
N PHE A 8 9.68 9.56 -4.32
CA PHE A 8 9.30 9.08 -5.65
C PHE A 8 7.80 9.28 -5.83
N VAL A 9 7.42 9.94 -6.92
CA VAL A 9 6.02 10.25 -7.23
C VAL A 9 5.50 9.22 -8.21
N TYR A 10 4.34 8.61 -7.92
CA TYR A 10 3.71 7.70 -8.86
C TYR A 10 3.06 8.49 -9.99
N ASP A 11 3.37 8.14 -11.23
CA ASP A 11 2.78 8.66 -12.45
C ASP A 11 1.82 7.61 -13.01
N GLY A 12 0.52 7.84 -12.82
CA GLY A 12 -0.52 6.92 -13.29
C GLY A 12 -0.69 6.90 -14.81
N SER A 13 -0.22 7.93 -15.54
CA SER A 13 -0.31 7.99 -17.00
C SER A 13 0.73 7.10 -17.67
N GLY A 14 1.94 7.06 -17.12
CA GLY A 14 3.05 6.25 -17.62
C GLY A 14 3.26 4.93 -16.88
N ASP A 15 2.34 4.54 -15.97
CA ASP A 15 2.45 3.42 -15.04
C ASP A 15 3.87 3.23 -14.48
N GLY A 16 4.34 4.24 -13.74
CA GLY A 16 5.71 4.26 -13.25
C GLY A 16 5.92 5.20 -12.08
N TYR A 17 7.13 5.18 -11.52
CA TYR A 17 7.52 6.13 -10.48
C TYR A 17 8.54 7.13 -11.01
N ARG A 18 8.32 8.42 -10.83
CA ARG A 18 9.32 9.46 -11.12
C ARG A 18 10.21 9.69 -9.90
N CYS A 19 11.52 9.66 -10.12
CA CYS A 19 12.50 9.98 -9.09
C CYS A 19 12.67 11.51 -8.94
N PRO A 20 13.38 11.99 -7.90
CA PRO A 20 13.66 13.41 -7.71
C PRO A 20 14.40 14.08 -8.88
N GLU A 21 15.22 13.32 -9.61
CA GLU A 21 15.92 13.77 -10.84
C GLU A 21 15.04 13.65 -12.09
N GLY A 22 13.73 13.40 -11.94
CA GLY A 22 12.77 13.34 -13.04
C GLY A 22 12.74 12.02 -13.84
N GLN A 23 13.69 11.12 -13.62
CA GLN A 23 13.75 9.83 -14.31
C GLN A 23 12.57 8.91 -13.95
N LEU A 24 12.00 8.25 -14.96
CA LEU A 24 10.92 7.29 -14.78
C LEU A 24 11.47 5.90 -14.43
N LEU A 25 10.91 5.29 -13.40
CA LEU A 25 11.09 3.90 -13.04
C LEU A 25 9.89 3.13 -13.61
N PRO A 26 10.04 2.46 -14.78
CA PRO A 26 8.96 1.69 -15.37
C PRO A 26 8.64 0.44 -14.55
N TYR A 27 7.44 -0.07 -14.78
CA TYR A 27 7.02 -1.39 -14.29
C TYR A 27 7.97 -2.48 -14.80
N ALA A 28 8.36 -3.39 -13.91
CA ALA A 28 9.26 -4.50 -14.22
C ALA A 28 8.58 -5.87 -14.08
N ALA A 29 7.91 -6.11 -12.94
CA ALA A 29 7.28 -7.40 -12.64
C ALA A 29 6.26 -7.27 -11.51
N THR A 30 5.36 -8.24 -11.39
CA THR A 30 4.50 -8.42 -10.21
C THR A 30 4.85 -9.74 -9.53
N ASP A 31 5.05 -9.71 -8.22
CA ASP A 31 5.32 -10.93 -7.46
C ASP A 31 4.03 -11.72 -7.15
N ARG A 32 4.20 -12.93 -6.61
CA ARG A 32 3.08 -13.81 -6.24
C ARG A 32 2.27 -13.29 -5.05
N THR A 33 2.81 -12.32 -4.29
CA THR A 33 2.15 -11.74 -3.12
C THR A 33 1.40 -10.44 -3.45
N GLY A 34 1.41 -10.01 -4.72
CA GLY A 34 0.61 -8.89 -5.20
C GLY A 34 1.34 -7.54 -5.20
N TYR A 35 2.67 -7.51 -5.20
CA TYR A 35 3.47 -6.29 -5.34
C TYR A 35 3.99 -6.14 -6.76
N ARG A 36 3.70 -4.98 -7.35
CA ARG A 36 4.35 -4.48 -8.56
C ARG A 36 5.70 -3.89 -8.21
N HIS A 37 6.72 -4.26 -8.95
CA HIS A 37 8.09 -3.75 -8.85
C HIS A 37 8.35 -2.77 -9.99
N TYR A 38 8.88 -1.61 -9.64
CA TYR A 38 9.32 -0.58 -10.57
C TYR A 38 10.81 -0.38 -10.40
N ARG A 39 11.57 -0.40 -11.49
CA ARG A 39 13.04 -0.42 -11.44
C ARG A 39 13.61 0.76 -12.21
N SER A 40 14.64 1.40 -11.66
CA SER A 40 15.40 2.40 -12.40
C SER A 40 16.36 1.75 -13.41
N ASP A 41 16.77 2.52 -14.40
CA ASP A 41 17.83 2.13 -15.31
C ASP A 41 19.21 2.32 -14.64
N PRO A 42 19.99 1.23 -14.46
CA PRO A 42 21.36 1.30 -13.96
C PRO A 42 22.29 2.23 -14.75
N ALA A 43 22.13 2.30 -16.08
CA ALA A 43 23.02 3.07 -16.94
C ALA A 43 22.90 4.57 -16.60
N ILE A 44 21.66 5.06 -16.48
CA ILE A 44 21.36 6.44 -16.10
C ILE A 44 21.75 6.71 -14.64
N CYS A 45 21.50 5.74 -13.75
CA CYS A 45 21.71 5.94 -12.31
C CYS A 45 23.19 6.00 -11.91
N ARG A 46 24.10 5.39 -12.67
CA ARG A 46 25.55 5.41 -12.38
C ARG A 46 26.12 6.83 -12.38
N ASP A 47 25.61 7.67 -13.27
CA ASP A 47 26.03 9.07 -13.42
C ASP A 47 25.17 10.05 -12.61
N CYS A 48 24.22 9.52 -11.80
CA CYS A 48 23.30 10.35 -11.03
C CYS A 48 23.99 10.96 -9.80
N PRO A 49 23.92 12.29 -9.59
CA PRO A 49 24.54 12.94 -8.44
C PRO A 49 23.96 12.48 -7.10
N LEU A 50 22.70 12.03 -7.10
CA LEU A 50 22.02 11.53 -5.91
C LEU A 50 22.26 10.04 -5.65
N LEU A 51 23.01 9.32 -6.48
CA LEU A 51 23.18 7.86 -6.40
C LEU A 51 23.57 7.41 -4.99
N ALA A 52 24.60 8.04 -4.42
CA ALA A 52 25.12 7.72 -3.09
C ALA A 52 24.05 7.82 -1.98
N SER A 53 23.07 8.71 -2.13
CA SER A 53 21.93 8.85 -1.20
C SER A 53 20.74 7.95 -1.56
N CYS A 54 20.58 7.63 -2.85
CA CYS A 54 19.42 6.96 -3.43
C CYS A 54 19.43 5.44 -3.22
N THR A 55 20.53 4.78 -3.55
CA THR A 55 20.69 3.32 -3.44
C THR A 55 22.13 2.95 -3.09
N THR A 56 22.31 1.82 -2.41
CA THR A 56 23.63 1.25 -2.07
C THR A 56 23.93 -0.03 -2.85
N ASN A 57 23.03 -0.43 -3.76
CA ASN A 57 23.19 -1.65 -4.53
C ASN A 57 24.32 -1.49 -5.56
N ALA A 58 25.20 -2.49 -5.67
CA ALA A 58 26.28 -2.54 -6.66
C ALA A 58 25.81 -2.37 -8.11
N LYS A 59 24.54 -2.72 -8.40
CA LYS A 59 23.93 -2.52 -9.72
C LYS A 59 23.53 -1.06 -10.00
N ALA A 60 23.73 -0.13 -9.06
CA ALA A 60 23.22 1.24 -9.13
C ALA A 60 21.71 1.33 -9.42
N GLN A 61 20.95 0.28 -9.08
CA GLN A 61 19.54 0.17 -9.39
C GLN A 61 18.68 0.46 -8.16
N ARG A 62 17.64 1.26 -8.36
CA ARG A 62 16.60 1.53 -7.38
C ARG A 62 15.35 0.71 -7.73
N THR A 63 14.78 0.02 -6.74
CA THR A 63 13.51 -0.68 -6.89
C THR A 63 12.48 -0.06 -5.94
N ILE A 64 11.30 0.28 -6.47
CA ILE A 64 10.14 0.71 -5.70
C ILE A 64 9.05 -0.35 -5.84
N THR A 65 8.41 -0.72 -4.73
CA THR A 65 7.29 -1.66 -4.72
C THR A 65 5.96 -0.95 -4.47
N ARG A 66 4.92 -1.39 -5.15
CA ARG A 66 3.54 -0.91 -4.99
C ARG A 66 2.59 -2.09 -5.01
N HIS A 67 1.76 -2.23 -3.97
CA HIS A 67 0.76 -3.29 -3.94
C HIS A 67 -0.28 -3.07 -5.05
N VAL A 68 -0.82 -4.13 -5.64
CA VAL A 68 -1.86 -4.05 -6.70
C VAL A 68 -3.13 -3.32 -6.25
N TRP A 69 -3.40 -3.30 -4.94
CA TRP A 69 -4.53 -2.57 -4.35
C TRP A 69 -4.18 -1.17 -3.83
N ALA A 70 -2.97 -0.67 -4.10
CA ALA A 70 -2.55 0.65 -3.62
C ALA A 70 -3.50 1.75 -4.12
N ASP A 71 -3.91 1.73 -5.39
CA ASP A 71 -4.86 2.71 -5.95
C ASP A 71 -6.21 2.70 -5.22
N ALA A 72 -6.73 1.53 -4.87
CA ALA A 72 -7.99 1.41 -4.15
C ALA A 72 -7.85 1.93 -2.71
N ARG A 73 -6.70 1.67 -2.08
CA ARG A 73 -6.38 2.12 -0.73
C ARG A 73 -6.21 3.64 -0.68
N GLU A 74 -5.44 4.21 -1.60
CA GLU A 74 -5.22 5.65 -1.74
C GLU A 74 -6.54 6.39 -1.99
N ARG A 75 -7.43 5.85 -2.85
CA ARG A 75 -8.79 6.39 -3.04
C ARG A 75 -9.62 6.36 -1.76
N THR A 76 -9.58 5.27 -1.02
CA THR A 76 -10.32 5.13 0.24
C THR A 76 -9.78 6.09 1.31
N ASP A 77 -8.46 6.25 1.40
CA ASP A 77 -7.81 7.17 2.33
C ASP A 77 -8.13 8.64 1.97
N ALA A 78 -8.12 8.99 0.68
CA ALA A 78 -8.54 10.31 0.21
C ALA A 78 -10.01 10.58 0.55
N HIS A 79 -10.90 9.62 0.29
CA HIS A 79 -12.32 9.73 0.64
C HIS A 79 -12.51 9.91 2.16
N ARG A 80 -11.76 9.19 2.99
CA ARG A 80 -11.83 9.32 4.46
C ARG A 80 -11.55 10.75 4.96
N LEU A 81 -10.70 11.50 4.26
CA LEU A 81 -10.34 12.87 4.63
C LEU A 81 -11.39 13.91 4.22
N THR A 82 -12.32 13.56 3.32
CA THR A 82 -13.42 14.45 2.91
C THR A 82 -14.40 14.72 4.07
N PRO A 83 -15.17 15.83 4.03
CA PRO A 83 -16.19 16.11 5.05
C PRO A 83 -17.19 14.97 5.21
N TRP A 84 -17.65 14.39 4.10
CA TRP A 84 -18.61 13.28 4.10
C TRP A 84 -17.99 11.99 4.65
N GLY A 85 -16.75 11.67 4.23
CA GLY A 85 -16.00 10.54 4.77
C GLY A 85 -15.78 10.65 6.28
N LYS A 86 -15.47 11.84 6.80
CA LYS A 86 -15.35 12.10 8.25
C LYS A 86 -16.68 11.89 8.98
N ALA A 87 -17.79 12.36 8.42
CA ALA A 87 -19.12 12.17 9.01
C ALA A 87 -19.50 10.67 9.12
N ILE A 88 -19.28 9.91 8.04
CA ILE A 88 -19.49 8.45 8.05
C ILE A 88 -18.58 7.77 9.06
N TYR A 89 -17.29 8.15 9.08
CA TYR A 89 -16.32 7.55 9.97
C TYR A 89 -16.69 7.79 11.44
N LYS A 90 -17.21 8.97 11.79
CA LYS A 90 -17.76 9.26 13.12
C LYS A 90 -18.92 8.32 13.46
N ARG A 91 -19.91 8.19 12.56
CA ARG A 91 -21.08 7.32 12.77
C ARG A 91 -20.71 5.84 12.91
N ARG A 92 -19.68 5.36 12.18
CA ARG A 92 -19.21 3.97 12.28
C ARG A 92 -18.73 3.57 13.67
N LYS A 93 -18.13 4.50 14.42
CA LYS A 93 -17.67 4.26 15.80
C LYS A 93 -18.85 3.97 16.74
N GLU A 94 -19.98 4.64 16.50
CA GLU A 94 -21.17 4.55 17.35
C GLU A 94 -22.00 3.30 17.04
N THR A 95 -22.11 2.91 15.76
CA THR A 95 -23.00 1.82 15.34
C THR A 95 -22.24 0.53 15.05
N VAL A 96 -21.33 0.57 14.07
CA VAL A 96 -20.66 -0.62 13.53
C VAL A 96 -19.66 -1.18 14.53
N GLU A 97 -18.72 -0.36 15.01
CA GLU A 97 -17.68 -0.84 15.94
C GLU A 97 -18.27 -1.33 17.25
N ARG A 98 -19.36 -0.72 17.73
CA ARG A 98 -20.11 -1.19 18.90
C ARG A 98 -20.72 -2.56 18.67
N SER A 99 -21.43 -2.77 17.55
CA SER A 99 -21.97 -4.09 17.20
C SER A 99 -20.88 -5.17 17.10
N PHE A 100 -19.72 -4.85 16.52
CA PHE A 100 -18.58 -5.78 16.48
C PHE A 100 -17.99 -6.05 17.86
N ALA A 101 -17.98 -5.06 18.77
CA ALA A 101 -17.54 -5.24 20.13
C ALA A 101 -18.49 -6.17 20.89
N ASP A 102 -19.81 -5.93 20.80
CA ASP A 102 -20.83 -6.77 21.43
C ASP A 102 -20.78 -8.21 20.88
N ALA A 103 -20.65 -8.36 19.56
CA ALA A 103 -20.41 -9.64 18.91
C ALA A 103 -19.21 -10.39 19.54
N LYS A 104 -18.08 -9.70 19.73
CA LYS A 104 -16.88 -10.32 20.29
C LYS A 104 -17.01 -10.66 21.78
N GLN A 105 -17.62 -9.78 22.57
CA GLN A 105 -17.61 -9.87 24.03
C GLN A 105 -18.81 -10.64 24.58
N LEU A 106 -20.00 -10.40 24.03
CA LEU A 106 -21.26 -10.97 24.52
C LEU A 106 -21.69 -12.20 23.72
N HIS A 107 -21.40 -12.23 22.42
CA HIS A 107 -21.82 -13.33 21.53
C HIS A 107 -20.70 -14.32 21.19
N GLY A 108 -19.52 -14.17 21.81
CA GLY A 108 -18.44 -15.17 21.74
C GLY A 108 -17.71 -15.25 20.39
N HIS A 109 -17.88 -14.28 19.49
CA HIS A 109 -17.17 -14.25 18.20
C HIS A 109 -15.67 -13.92 18.30
N ARG A 110 -15.11 -13.81 19.53
CA ARG A 110 -13.66 -13.67 19.73
C ARG A 110 -12.89 -14.92 19.29
N TYR A 111 -13.52 -16.10 19.38
CA TYR A 111 -12.91 -17.37 19.00
C TYR A 111 -13.85 -18.19 18.14
N ALA A 112 -13.31 -18.85 17.12
CA ALA A 112 -14.04 -19.87 16.37
C ALA A 112 -14.15 -21.13 17.26
N ARG A 113 -15.36 -21.45 17.72
CA ARG A 113 -15.61 -22.60 18.61
C ARG A 113 -15.69 -23.92 17.85
N PHE A 114 -15.95 -23.86 16.55
CA PHE A 114 -16.08 -25.03 15.68
C PHE A 114 -14.95 -25.10 14.66
N ARG A 115 -14.71 -26.31 14.13
CA ARG A 115 -13.76 -26.53 13.02
C ARG A 115 -14.47 -26.54 11.68
N GLY A 116 -13.89 -25.87 10.70
CA GLY A 116 -14.38 -25.79 9.32
C GLY A 116 -15.33 -24.62 9.07
N LEU A 117 -15.19 -24.02 7.88
CA LEU A 117 -15.89 -22.79 7.45
C LEU A 117 -17.42 -22.89 7.58
N ILE A 118 -18.00 -24.03 7.18
CA ILE A 118 -19.45 -24.25 7.23
C ILE A 118 -19.96 -24.11 8.67
N LYS A 119 -19.29 -24.73 9.64
CA LYS A 119 -19.73 -24.75 11.04
C LYS A 119 -19.48 -23.42 11.74
N VAL A 120 -18.39 -22.72 11.40
CA VAL A 120 -18.07 -21.39 11.96
C VAL A 120 -19.00 -20.31 11.42
N ARG A 121 -19.53 -20.46 10.19
CA ARG A 121 -20.45 -19.48 9.59
C ARG A 121 -21.76 -19.31 10.36
N TRP A 122 -22.23 -20.38 11.01
CA TRP A 122 -23.47 -20.40 11.78
C TRP A 122 -23.29 -20.05 13.26
N GLN A 123 -22.06 -19.75 13.68
CA GLN A 123 -21.74 -19.21 15.00
C GLN A 123 -22.01 -17.71 15.03
#